data_AF-A0A4Q3UTJ3-F1
#
_entry.id   AF-A0A4Q3UTJ3-F1
#
_cell.length_a   1.000
_cell.length_b   1.000
_cell.length_c   1.000
_cell.angle_alpha   90.00
_cell.angle_beta   90.00
_cell.angle_gamma   90.00
#
_symmetry.space_group_name_H-M   'P 1'
#
loop_
_entity.id
_entity.type
_entity.pdbx_description
1 polymer ?
#
loop_
_entity_poly.entity_id
_entity_poly.type
_entity_poly.pdbx_seq_one_letter_code
_entity_poly.pdbx_strand_id
1 'polypeptide(L)'
;MRAQILGLALSGWFLGGWPALAFALVFLFLLGFFQGPQRVAFQLLLAKVIPIRLRGRLQAWRNLTGGLIAALLSYFAGSWLVANHVWGNGYATTFFLAFILTSLGLSALQMLMREPEPASVRERKSLRERMKDFPALIREDTGFAWFMVARSLAMGSRIGQPFFFLYAAYVLGISAETNPEAFGTTLAILSLSYMGADTVTNLIWGYLSDKQGFRSTFVISLAINIVGVAALMMSQSVMTFAMAFFLIGAAQSGYLMSTSNIVLEYGHRHDVPMRMALSNTAEGAMGALAPLMGAGLVVWLGYDASFYATIVTMLAALVVLVWKVEEPRRKRLAKLGLDGK
;
A
#
# COMPACT_ATOMS: atom_id res chain seq x y z
N MET A 1 10.08 -15.16 7.80
CA MET A 1 10.79 -14.17 6.98
C MET A 1 12.29 -14.37 6.89
N ARG A 2 13.01 -14.66 7.98
CA ARG A 2 14.47 -14.83 7.93
C ARG A 2 14.96 -15.92 6.98
N ALA A 3 14.28 -17.08 6.95
CA ALA A 3 14.64 -18.19 6.08
C ALA A 3 14.50 -17.83 4.59
N GLN A 4 13.52 -17.00 4.23
CA GLN A 4 13.29 -16.55 2.86
C GLN A 4 14.41 -15.60 2.39
N ILE A 5 14.84 -14.66 3.25
CA ILE A 5 15.94 -13.74 2.95
C ILE A 5 17.26 -14.50 2.80
N LEU A 6 17.52 -15.49 3.67
CA LEU A 6 18.67 -16.37 3.54
C LEU A 6 18.61 -17.19 2.24
N GLY A 7 17.43 -17.70 1.87
CA GLY A 7 17.21 -18.41 0.61
C GLY A 7 17.56 -17.56 -0.62
N LEU A 8 17.24 -16.26 -0.61
CA LEU A 8 17.64 -15.32 -1.66
C LEU A 8 19.16 -15.19 -1.75
N ALA A 9 19.85 -15.02 -0.62
CA ALA A 9 21.31 -14.94 -0.59
C ALA A 9 21.96 -16.21 -1.14
N LEU A 10 21.52 -17.38 -0.67
CA LEU A 10 22.04 -18.67 -1.13
C LEU A 10 21.77 -18.90 -2.62
N SER A 11 20.58 -18.53 -3.11
CA SER A 11 20.26 -18.63 -4.54
C SER A 11 21.19 -17.76 -5.39
N GLY A 12 21.55 -16.56 -4.91
CA GLY A 12 22.44 -15.66 -5.64
C GLY A 12 23.92 -16.08 -5.64
N TRP A 13 24.37 -16.85 -4.65
CA TRP A 13 25.75 -17.36 -4.61
C TRP A 13 25.93 -18.71 -5.29
N PHE A 14 24.97 -19.62 -5.13
CA PHE A 14 25.14 -21.02 -5.53
C PHE A 14 24.46 -21.37 -6.85
N LEU A 15 23.54 -20.53 -7.34
CA LEU A 15 22.81 -20.79 -8.59
C LEU A 15 23.12 -19.69 -9.61
N GLY A 16 23.17 -20.08 -10.88
CA GLY A 16 23.27 -19.16 -12.02
C GLY A 16 22.15 -19.39 -13.03
N GLY A 17 21.89 -18.39 -13.88
CA GLY A 17 20.93 -18.50 -14.98
C GLY A 17 19.47 -18.70 -14.53
N TRP A 18 18.74 -19.56 -15.25
CA TRP A 18 17.30 -19.81 -15.05
C TRP A 18 16.95 -20.37 -13.65
N PRO A 19 17.71 -21.32 -13.08
CA PRO A 19 17.49 -21.79 -11.72
C PRO A 19 17.57 -20.67 -10.67
N ALA A 20 18.55 -19.77 -10.77
CA ALA A 20 18.68 -18.64 -9.84
C ALA A 20 17.44 -17.75 -9.85
N LEU A 21 16.92 -17.44 -11.05
CA LEU A 21 15.70 -16.67 -11.22
C LEU A 21 14.49 -17.39 -10.61
N ALA A 22 14.31 -18.67 -10.90
CA ALA A 22 13.19 -19.46 -10.39
C ALA A 22 13.20 -19.51 -8.85
N PHE A 23 14.33 -19.79 -8.23
CA PHE A 23 14.45 -19.80 -6.77
C PHE A 23 14.27 -18.40 -6.17
N ALA A 24 14.77 -17.34 -6.80
CA ALA A 24 14.54 -15.98 -6.37
C ALA A 24 13.04 -15.64 -6.36
N LEU A 25 12.31 -15.99 -7.42
CA LEU A 25 10.87 -15.81 -7.50
C LEU A 25 10.12 -16.60 -6.42
N VAL A 26 10.51 -17.85 -6.16
CA VAL A 26 9.92 -18.66 -5.09
C VAL A 26 10.15 -18.03 -3.71
N PHE A 27 11.37 -17.58 -3.40
CA PHE A 27 11.64 -16.95 -2.11
C PHE A 27 10.97 -15.59 -1.96
N LEU A 28 10.87 -14.80 -3.03
CA LEU A 28 10.09 -13.56 -3.04
C LEU A 28 8.59 -13.82 -2.84
N PHE A 29 8.05 -14.87 -3.47
CA PHE A 29 6.67 -15.30 -3.26
C PHE A 29 6.44 -15.70 -1.80
N LEU A 30 7.31 -16.54 -1.23
CA LEU A 30 7.23 -16.94 0.17
C LEU A 30 7.37 -15.73 1.10
N LEU A 31 8.26 -14.78 0.81
CA LEU A 31 8.41 -13.55 1.57
C LEU A 31 7.09 -12.76 1.60
N GLY A 32 6.45 -12.57 0.44
CA GLY A 32 5.15 -11.91 0.34
C GLY A 32 4.03 -12.66 1.06
N PHE A 33 3.96 -13.98 0.89
CA PHE A 33 2.95 -14.84 1.54
C PHE A 33 3.01 -14.75 3.08
N PHE A 34 4.22 -14.80 3.65
CA PHE A 34 4.40 -14.71 5.11
C PHE A 34 4.31 -13.27 5.66
N GLN A 35 4.22 -12.25 4.81
CA GLN A 35 4.09 -10.85 5.22
C GLN A 35 2.76 -10.54 5.90
N GLY A 36 1.67 -11.17 5.46
CA GLY A 36 0.36 -11.00 6.09
C GLY A 36 0.36 -11.43 7.57
N PRO A 37 0.61 -12.72 7.89
CA PRO A 37 0.62 -13.21 9.26
C PRO A 37 1.59 -12.45 10.17
N GLN A 38 2.79 -12.13 9.67
CA GLN A 38 3.78 -11.38 10.43
C GLN A 38 3.30 -9.97 10.78
N ARG A 39 2.69 -9.24 9.85
CA ARG A 39 2.18 -7.90 10.08
C ARG A 39 1.12 -7.90 11.18
N VAL A 40 0.23 -8.89 11.19
CA VAL A 40 -0.81 -9.04 12.21
C VAL A 40 -0.20 -9.35 13.58
N ALA A 41 0.70 -10.33 13.65
CA ALA A 41 1.36 -10.70 14.91
C ALA A 41 2.11 -9.50 15.52
N PHE A 42 2.86 -8.77 14.70
CA PHE A 42 3.60 -7.59 15.14
C PHE A 42 2.68 -6.45 15.58
N GLN A 43 1.58 -6.19 14.87
CA GLN A 43 0.61 -5.17 15.27
C GLN A 43 -0.09 -5.51 16.60
N LEU A 44 -0.44 -6.78 16.83
CA LEU A 44 -1.02 -7.22 18.10
C LEU A 44 -0.05 -7.03 19.26
N LEU A 45 1.21 -7.38 19.04
CA LEU A 45 2.29 -7.23 20.01
C LEU A 45 2.52 -5.75 20.36
N LEU A 46 2.60 -4.87 19.36
CA LEU A 46 2.67 -3.42 19.60
C LEU A 46 1.43 -2.89 20.34
N ALA A 47 0.24 -3.41 20.02
CA ALA A 47 -0.98 -3.01 20.70
C ALA A 47 -1.00 -3.45 22.18
N LYS A 48 -0.45 -4.61 22.53
CA LYS A 48 -0.35 -5.05 23.93
C LYS A 48 0.65 -4.23 24.72
N VAL A 49 1.81 -3.92 24.13
CA VAL A 49 2.95 -3.33 24.85
C VAL A 49 2.85 -1.81 24.95
N ILE A 50 2.30 -1.12 23.93
CA ILE A 50 2.39 0.34 23.83
C ILE A 50 1.05 1.01 24.19
N PRO A 51 1.03 1.95 25.15
CA PRO A 51 -0.16 2.72 25.50
C PRO A 51 -0.72 3.52 24.32
N ILE A 52 -2.06 3.58 24.19
CA ILE A 52 -2.76 4.20 23.05
C ILE A 52 -2.26 5.63 22.76
N ARG A 53 -2.05 6.45 23.81
CA ARG A 53 -1.55 7.83 23.70
C ARG A 53 -0.16 7.98 23.06
N LEU A 54 0.67 6.94 23.12
CA LEU A 54 2.05 6.95 22.61
C LEU A 54 2.23 6.22 21.28
N ARG A 55 1.25 5.41 20.84
CA ARG A 55 1.36 4.55 19.65
C ARG A 55 1.70 5.35 18.40
N GLY A 56 0.96 6.44 18.15
CA GLY A 56 1.18 7.29 16.98
C GLY A 56 2.59 7.90 16.96
N ARG A 57 3.02 8.48 18.10
CA ARG A 57 4.35 9.09 18.23
C ARG A 57 5.47 8.07 18.05
N LEU A 58 5.37 6.91 18.68
CA LEU A 58 6.37 5.85 18.54
C LEU A 58 6.42 5.31 17.10
N GLN A 59 5.26 5.12 16.46
CA GLN A 59 5.20 4.63 15.09
C GLN A 59 5.77 5.65 14.09
N ALA A 60 5.50 6.94 14.30
CA ALA A 60 6.09 8.03 13.52
C ALA A 60 7.62 8.07 13.67
N TRP A 61 8.15 8.08 14.89
CA TRP A 61 9.60 8.05 15.13
C TRP A 61 10.26 6.80 14.57
N ARG A 62 9.63 5.62 14.74
CA ARG A 62 10.12 4.35 14.18
C ARG A 62 10.16 4.38 12.66
N ASN A 63 9.15 4.93 12.01
CA ASN A 63 9.11 5.04 10.55
C ASN A 63 10.14 6.06 10.04
N LEU A 64 10.31 7.19 10.73
CA LEU A 64 11.31 8.21 10.40
C LEU A 64 12.74 7.67 10.53
N THR A 65 13.09 7.11 11.69
CA THR A 65 14.44 6.58 11.94
C THR A 65 14.70 5.34 11.09
N GLY A 66 13.72 4.45 10.96
CA GLY A 66 13.81 3.28 10.09
C GLY A 66 13.97 3.66 8.61
N GLY A 67 13.24 4.68 8.14
CA GLY A 67 13.37 5.22 6.79
C GLY A 67 14.75 5.85 6.54
N LEU A 68 15.25 6.64 7.47
CA LEU A 68 16.58 7.26 7.37
C LEU A 68 17.70 6.19 7.36
N ILE A 69 17.64 5.22 8.26
CA ILE A 69 18.58 4.09 8.30
C ILE A 69 18.50 3.28 7.00
N ALA A 70 17.29 2.99 6.51
CA ALA A 70 17.11 2.27 5.25
C ALA A 70 17.66 3.03 4.05
N ALA A 71 17.49 4.35 3.98
CA ALA A 71 18.03 5.20 2.92
C ALA A 71 19.57 5.18 2.93
N LEU A 72 20.19 5.40 4.10
CA LEU A 72 21.65 5.36 4.25
C LEU A 72 22.20 3.98 3.91
N LEU A 73 21.64 2.91 4.49
CA LEU A 73 22.09 1.54 4.22
C LEU A 73 21.87 1.13 2.76
N SER A 74 20.79 1.57 2.11
CA SER A 74 20.56 1.30 0.68
C SER A 74 21.60 2.00 -0.20
N TYR A 75 21.96 3.26 0.13
CA TYR A 75 23.02 3.97 -0.57
C TYR A 75 24.36 3.26 -0.42
N PHE A 76 24.78 2.92 0.81
CA PHE A 76 26.03 2.19 1.06
C PHE A 76 26.04 0.78 0.45
N ALA A 77 24.92 0.05 0.55
CA ALA A 77 24.81 -1.27 -0.05
C ALA A 77 24.91 -1.19 -1.58
N GLY A 78 24.26 -0.21 -2.22
CA GLY A 78 24.38 0.02 -3.66
C GLY A 78 25.79 0.41 -4.08
N SER A 79 26.38 1.43 -3.43
CA SER A 79 27.68 1.99 -3.83
C SER A 79 28.87 1.09 -3.50
N TRP A 80 28.75 0.24 -2.47
CA TRP A 80 29.88 -0.57 -2.00
C TRP A 80 29.67 -2.07 -2.21
N LEU A 81 28.53 -2.64 -1.79
CA LEU A 81 28.30 -4.09 -1.91
C LEU A 81 28.01 -4.49 -3.35
N VAL A 82 27.07 -3.78 -3.99
CA VAL A 82 26.61 -4.09 -5.36
C VAL A 82 27.68 -3.68 -6.38
N ALA A 83 28.19 -2.45 -6.31
CA ALA A 83 29.18 -1.96 -7.27
C ALA A 83 30.47 -2.80 -7.28
N ASN A 84 31.00 -3.17 -6.11
CA ASN A 84 32.26 -3.92 -6.02
C ASN A 84 32.07 -5.44 -6.09
N HIS A 85 30.86 -5.95 -6.37
CA HIS A 85 30.56 -7.38 -6.42
C HIS A 85 31.11 -8.13 -5.20
N VAL A 86 30.91 -7.56 -4.00
CA VAL A 86 31.51 -8.08 -2.77
C VAL A 86 31.08 -9.54 -2.58
N TRP A 87 32.06 -10.42 -2.39
CA TRP A 87 31.90 -11.89 -2.32
C TRP A 87 31.25 -12.51 -3.58
N GLY A 88 31.63 -12.01 -4.76
CA GLY A 88 31.25 -12.55 -6.06
C GLY A 88 29.85 -12.18 -6.54
N ASN A 89 28.94 -11.83 -5.62
CA ASN A 89 27.62 -11.32 -5.96
C ASN A 89 27.14 -10.31 -4.90
N GLY A 90 27.17 -9.03 -5.26
CA GLY A 90 26.79 -7.94 -4.35
C GLY A 90 25.33 -7.97 -3.90
N TYR A 91 24.42 -8.51 -4.72
CA TYR A 91 23.02 -8.72 -4.32
C TYR A 91 22.89 -9.84 -3.28
N ALA A 92 23.57 -10.97 -3.48
CA ALA A 92 23.57 -12.07 -2.54
C ALA A 92 24.13 -11.65 -1.17
N THR A 93 25.24 -10.91 -1.17
CA THR A 93 25.85 -10.34 0.03
C THR A 93 24.91 -9.38 0.76
N THR A 94 24.17 -8.56 0.01
CA THR A 94 23.16 -7.65 0.58
C THR A 94 22.04 -8.43 1.28
N PHE A 95 21.50 -9.48 0.65
CA PHE A 95 20.48 -10.32 1.28
C PHE A 95 21.01 -11.06 2.51
N PHE A 96 22.27 -11.52 2.48
CA PHE A 96 22.87 -12.19 3.63
C PHE A 96 23.05 -11.26 4.83
N LEU A 97 23.57 -10.04 4.61
CA LEU A 97 23.67 -9.04 5.67
C LEU A 97 22.29 -8.64 6.21
N ALA A 98 21.30 -8.49 5.33
CA ALA A 98 19.92 -8.25 5.74
C ALA A 98 19.38 -9.40 6.62
N PHE A 99 19.71 -10.65 6.32
CA PHE A 99 19.36 -11.81 7.16
C PHE A 99 19.99 -11.73 8.55
N ILE A 100 21.29 -11.39 8.64
CA ILE A 100 21.99 -11.25 9.93
C ILE A 100 21.35 -10.13 10.76
N LEU A 101 21.23 -8.93 10.19
CA LEU A 101 20.69 -7.76 10.90
C LEU A 101 19.24 -7.99 11.35
N THR A 102 18.41 -8.58 10.48
CA THR A 102 17.01 -8.90 10.83
C THR A 102 16.93 -9.96 11.92
N SER A 103 17.82 -10.96 11.88
CA SER A 103 17.86 -12.01 12.90
C SER A 103 18.31 -11.46 14.25
N LEU A 104 19.36 -10.61 14.28
CA LEU A 104 19.80 -9.93 15.50
C LEU A 104 18.70 -9.02 16.07
N GLY A 105 18.03 -8.23 15.23
CA GLY A 105 16.96 -7.34 15.64
C GLY A 105 15.75 -8.07 16.26
N LEU A 106 15.32 -9.18 15.66
CA LEU A 106 14.24 -10.00 16.23
C LEU A 106 14.66 -10.73 17.51
N SER A 107 15.89 -11.25 17.57
CA SER A 107 16.40 -11.91 18.79
C SER A 107 16.50 -10.92 19.94
N ALA A 108 16.98 -9.70 19.69
CA ALA A 108 16.99 -8.63 20.68
C ALA A 108 15.56 -8.28 21.13
N LEU A 109 14.61 -8.18 20.20
CA LEU A 109 13.21 -7.93 20.54
C LEU A 109 12.61 -9.06 21.38
N GLN A 110 12.90 -10.33 21.06
CA GLN A 110 12.45 -11.48 21.84
C GLN A 110 13.05 -11.49 23.26
N MET A 111 14.32 -11.12 23.41
CA MET A 111 15.04 -11.16 24.68
C MET A 111 14.70 -9.99 25.59
N LEU A 112 14.53 -8.78 25.04
CA LEU A 112 14.30 -7.56 25.83
C LEU A 112 12.82 -7.33 26.14
N MET A 113 11.92 -7.83 25.30
CA MET A 113 10.51 -7.45 25.39
C MET A 113 9.71 -8.46 26.20
N ARG A 114 9.16 -8.01 27.34
CA ARG A 114 8.23 -8.79 28.15
C ARG A 114 6.80 -8.54 27.66
N GLU A 115 6.17 -9.56 27.09
CA GLU A 115 4.75 -9.47 26.72
C GLU A 115 3.87 -9.44 27.97
N PRO A 116 3.01 -8.43 28.16
CA PRO A 116 1.99 -8.46 29.20
C PRO A 116 0.99 -9.57 28.91
N GLU A 117 0.71 -10.41 29.90
CA GLU A 117 -0.32 -11.44 29.78
C GLU A 117 -1.70 -10.77 29.64
N PRO A 118 -2.45 -11.04 28.56
CA PRO A 118 -3.75 -10.42 28.37
C PRO A 118 -4.77 -11.01 29.36
N ALA A 119 -5.45 -10.13 30.11
CA ALA A 119 -6.46 -10.51 31.11
C ALA A 119 -7.73 -11.21 30.54
N SER A 120 -7.84 -11.39 29.22
CA SER A 120 -8.87 -12.23 28.62
C SER A 120 -8.41 -12.82 27.29
N VAL A 121 -8.42 -14.15 27.21
CA VAL A 121 -8.29 -14.87 25.96
C VAL A 121 -9.65 -14.77 25.27
N ARG A 122 -9.80 -13.82 24.36
CA ARG A 122 -10.99 -13.71 23.50
C ARG A 122 -11.20 -15.06 22.81
N GLU A 123 -12.39 -15.65 22.95
CA GLU A 123 -12.68 -16.98 22.39
C GLU A 123 -12.23 -17.10 20.93
N ARG A 124 -11.44 -18.14 20.64
CA ARG A 124 -11.04 -18.49 19.28
C ARG A 124 -12.25 -19.02 18.51
N LYS A 125 -13.07 -18.12 17.95
CA LYS A 125 -14.07 -18.51 16.94
C LYS A 125 -13.36 -18.96 15.67
N SER A 126 -13.82 -20.04 15.05
CA SER A 126 -13.20 -20.58 13.84
C SER A 126 -13.38 -19.63 12.65
N LEU A 127 -12.44 -19.62 11.71
CA LEU A 127 -12.55 -18.84 10.46
C LEU A 127 -13.82 -19.18 9.68
N ARG A 128 -14.22 -20.46 9.70
CA ARG A 128 -15.42 -20.96 9.01
C ARG A 128 -16.71 -20.42 9.63
N GLU A 129 -16.77 -20.32 10.95
CA GLU A 129 -17.92 -19.70 11.66
C GLU A 129 -17.97 -18.20 11.39
N ARG A 130 -16.82 -17.51 11.42
CA ARG A 130 -16.74 -16.08 11.11
C ARG A 130 -17.11 -15.76 9.65
N MET A 131 -16.81 -16.66 8.71
CA MET A 131 -17.23 -16.51 7.31
C MET A 131 -18.74 -16.71 7.13
N LYS A 132 -19.45 -17.38 8.05
CA LYS A 132 -20.92 -17.50 8.00
C LYS A 132 -21.62 -16.21 8.42
N ASP A 133 -20.95 -15.35 9.20
CA ASP A 133 -21.47 -14.03 9.60
C ASP A 133 -21.36 -12.99 8.46
N PHE A 134 -20.58 -13.28 7.41
CA PHE A 134 -20.32 -12.38 6.28
C PHE A 134 -21.56 -11.96 5.49
N PRO A 135 -22.46 -12.88 5.08
CA PRO A 135 -23.64 -12.49 4.31
C PRO A 135 -24.62 -11.68 5.16
N ALA A 136 -24.69 -11.93 6.47
CA ALA A 136 -25.54 -11.17 7.39
C ALA A 136 -25.03 -9.72 7.53
N LEU A 137 -23.73 -9.53 7.77
CA LEU A 137 -23.10 -8.19 7.89
C LEU A 137 -23.26 -7.33 6.63
N ILE A 138 -23.17 -7.92 5.43
CA ILE A 138 -23.34 -7.22 4.15
C ILE A 138 -24.83 -6.93 3.88
N ARG A 139 -25.74 -7.84 4.25
CA ARG A 139 -27.19 -7.65 4.08
C ARG A 139 -27.77 -6.62 5.05
N GLU A 140 -27.23 -6.54 6.26
CA GLU A 140 -27.71 -5.60 7.30
C GLU A 140 -27.31 -4.15 7.03
N ASP A 141 -26.18 -3.91 6.34
CA ASP A 141 -25.68 -2.57 6.04
C ASP A 141 -25.36 -2.43 4.54
N THR A 142 -26.40 -2.12 3.76
CA THR A 142 -26.29 -1.92 2.31
C THR A 142 -25.30 -0.79 1.96
N GLY A 143 -25.16 0.23 2.82
CA GLY A 143 -24.18 1.29 2.64
C GLY A 143 -22.75 0.78 2.75
N PHE A 144 -22.47 -0.08 3.73
CA PHE A 144 -21.19 -0.76 3.86
C PHE A 144 -20.88 -1.69 2.67
N ALA A 145 -21.89 -2.41 2.16
CA ALA A 145 -21.74 -3.27 0.98
C ALA A 145 -21.30 -2.48 -0.26
N TRP A 146 -22.00 -1.38 -0.56
CA TRP A 146 -21.63 -0.51 -1.69
C TRP A 146 -20.29 0.18 -1.48
N PHE A 147 -19.96 0.55 -0.24
CA PHE A 147 -18.65 1.08 0.10
C PHE A 147 -17.54 0.04 -0.18
N MET A 148 -17.74 -1.22 0.19
CA MET A 148 -16.79 -2.30 -0.13
C MET A 148 -16.60 -2.48 -1.64
N VAL A 149 -17.68 -2.41 -2.43
CA VAL A 149 -17.61 -2.48 -3.89
C VAL A 149 -16.82 -1.29 -4.44
N ALA A 150 -17.14 -0.06 -4.02
CA ALA A 150 -16.44 1.14 -4.45
C ALA A 150 -14.94 1.08 -4.08
N ARG A 151 -14.61 0.65 -2.86
CA ARG A 151 -13.22 0.47 -2.39
C ARG A 151 -12.48 -0.60 -3.19
N SER A 152 -13.15 -1.71 -3.53
CA SER A 152 -12.54 -2.78 -4.33
C SER A 152 -12.31 -2.34 -5.77
N LEU A 153 -13.24 -1.59 -6.37
CA LEU A 153 -13.07 -1.01 -7.71
C LEU A 153 -11.96 0.06 -7.71
N ALA A 154 -11.84 0.84 -6.64
CA ALA A 154 -10.77 1.83 -6.48
C ALA A 154 -9.37 1.20 -6.47
N MET A 155 -9.22 -0.07 -6.07
CA MET A 155 -7.97 -0.81 -6.21
C MET A 155 -7.55 -1.06 -7.66
N GLY A 156 -8.43 -0.82 -8.62
CA GLY A 156 -8.09 -0.74 -10.04
C GLY A 156 -7.01 0.30 -10.35
N SER A 157 -6.79 1.29 -9.47
CA SER A 157 -5.65 2.21 -9.55
C SER A 157 -4.30 1.48 -9.64
N ARG A 158 -4.19 0.29 -9.02
CA ARG A 158 -2.97 -0.53 -9.00
C ARG A 158 -2.70 -1.31 -10.29
N ILE A 159 -3.62 -1.29 -11.24
CA ILE A 159 -3.43 -1.92 -12.56
C ILE A 159 -2.30 -1.17 -13.29
N GLY A 160 -2.41 0.16 -13.39
CA GLY A 160 -1.42 1.00 -14.06
C GLY A 160 -0.23 1.42 -13.18
N GLN A 161 -0.41 1.48 -11.86
CA GLN A 161 0.55 2.12 -10.94
C GLN A 161 2.02 1.66 -11.07
N PRO A 162 2.34 0.35 -11.18
CA PRO A 162 3.72 -0.10 -11.37
C PRO A 162 4.36 0.39 -12.68
N PHE A 163 3.55 0.71 -13.69
CA PHE A 163 3.98 1.03 -15.04
C PHE A 163 4.03 2.54 -15.32
N PHE A 164 3.51 3.38 -14.42
CA PHE A 164 3.52 4.85 -14.60
C PHE A 164 4.93 5.40 -14.84
N PHE A 165 5.91 4.95 -14.04
CA PHE A 165 7.29 5.37 -14.22
C PHE A 165 7.91 4.80 -15.50
N LEU A 166 7.62 3.53 -15.81
CA LEU A 166 8.11 2.89 -17.04
C LEU A 166 7.59 3.58 -18.29
N TYR A 167 6.32 4.00 -18.28
CA TYR A 167 5.74 4.80 -19.36
C TYR A 167 6.40 6.17 -19.49
N ALA A 168 6.64 6.87 -18.37
CA ALA A 168 7.35 8.14 -18.40
C ALA A 168 8.76 7.99 -18.99
N ALA A 169 9.48 6.94 -18.60
CA ALA A 169 10.79 6.64 -19.16
C ALA A 169 10.73 6.33 -20.67
N TYR A 170 9.73 5.55 -21.09
CA TYR A 170 9.46 5.21 -22.49
C TYR A 170 9.19 6.46 -23.35
N VAL A 171 8.29 7.34 -22.93
CA VAL A 171 7.92 8.56 -23.67
C VAL A 171 9.07 9.56 -23.74
N LEU A 172 9.85 9.69 -22.66
CA LEU A 172 11.01 10.58 -22.61
C LEU A 172 12.23 10.02 -23.37
N GLY A 173 12.16 8.79 -23.88
CA GLY A 173 13.26 8.13 -24.57
C GLY A 173 14.47 7.87 -23.66
N ILE A 174 14.25 7.80 -22.34
CA ILE A 174 15.31 7.55 -21.36
C ILE A 174 15.29 6.07 -20.96
N SER A 175 16.47 5.46 -20.97
CA SER A 175 16.65 4.08 -20.54
C SER A 175 17.80 4.00 -19.55
N ALA A 176 17.76 3.00 -18.67
CA ALA A 176 18.83 2.75 -17.71
C ALA A 176 20.15 2.36 -18.40
N GLU A 177 20.10 1.86 -19.64
CA GLU A 177 21.28 1.45 -20.42
C GLU A 177 21.89 2.60 -21.20
N THR A 178 21.06 3.42 -21.85
CA THR A 178 21.52 4.50 -22.73
C THR A 178 21.86 5.77 -21.96
N ASN A 179 21.07 6.11 -20.93
CA ASN A 179 21.26 7.33 -20.13
C ASN A 179 20.99 7.07 -18.63
N PRO A 180 21.89 6.39 -17.91
CA PRO A 180 21.69 6.00 -16.51
C PRO A 180 21.43 7.20 -15.58
N GLU A 181 22.15 8.31 -15.78
CA GLU A 181 22.03 9.52 -14.95
C GLU A 181 20.68 10.22 -15.14
N ALA A 182 20.22 10.35 -16.39
CA ALA A 182 18.93 10.95 -16.71
C ALA A 182 17.76 10.07 -16.21
N PHE A 183 17.90 8.75 -16.32
CA PHE A 183 16.94 7.78 -15.79
C PHE A 183 16.84 7.89 -14.27
N GLY A 184 17.98 7.90 -13.57
CA GLY A 184 18.05 8.06 -12.11
C GLY A 184 17.49 9.39 -11.63
N THR A 185 17.85 10.48 -12.29
CA THR A 185 17.35 11.83 -11.97
C THR A 185 15.85 11.94 -12.18
N THR A 186 15.33 11.41 -13.30
CA THR A 186 13.88 11.41 -13.57
C THR A 186 13.13 10.57 -12.56
N LEU A 187 13.64 9.38 -12.21
CA LEU A 187 13.06 8.54 -11.17
C LEU A 187 13.02 9.27 -9.83
N ALA A 188 14.09 9.96 -9.46
CA ALA A 188 14.16 10.74 -8.23
C ALA A 188 13.13 11.87 -8.22
N ILE A 189 13.03 12.66 -9.30
CA ILE A 189 12.07 13.77 -9.42
C ILE A 189 10.63 13.26 -9.33
N LEU A 190 10.27 12.22 -10.08
CA LEU A 190 8.91 11.68 -10.09
C LEU A 190 8.55 11.03 -8.76
N SER A 191 9.48 10.28 -8.15
CA SER A 191 9.29 9.68 -6.83
C SER A 191 9.12 10.75 -5.74
N LEU A 192 9.96 11.80 -5.78
CA LEU A 192 9.85 12.93 -4.85
C LEU A 192 8.54 13.68 -5.04
N SER A 193 8.08 13.87 -6.27
CA SER A 193 6.79 14.51 -6.57
C SER A 193 5.63 13.71 -5.99
N TYR A 194 5.64 12.39 -6.19
CA TYR A 194 4.62 11.49 -5.66
C TYR A 194 4.62 11.44 -4.11
N MET A 195 5.79 11.18 -3.51
CA MET A 195 5.92 11.05 -2.04
C MET A 195 5.74 12.39 -1.33
N GLY A 196 6.24 13.48 -1.92
CA GLY A 196 6.07 14.83 -1.43
C GLY A 196 4.60 15.23 -1.44
N ALA A 197 3.88 14.95 -2.52
CA ALA A 197 2.44 15.15 -2.60
C ALA A 197 1.71 14.33 -1.53
N ASP A 198 2.01 13.03 -1.43
CA ASP A 198 1.38 12.14 -0.43
C ASP A 198 1.53 12.69 0.99
N THR A 199 2.73 13.13 1.34
CA THR A 199 3.07 13.66 2.67
C THR A 199 2.38 14.99 2.96
N VAL A 200 2.50 15.97 2.04
CA VAL A 200 1.96 17.33 2.24
C VAL A 200 0.43 17.30 2.25
N THR A 201 -0.17 16.55 1.32
CA THR A 201 -1.62 16.49 1.21
C THR A 201 -2.26 15.66 2.31
N ASN A 202 -1.53 14.74 2.97
CA ASN A 202 -2.07 13.97 4.09
C ASN A 202 -2.66 14.88 5.19
N LEU A 203 -1.97 15.98 5.51
CA LEU A 203 -2.44 16.97 6.48
C LEU A 203 -3.73 17.66 6.00
N ILE A 204 -3.77 18.04 4.72
CA ILE A 204 -4.92 18.69 4.09
C ILE A 204 -6.13 17.75 4.12
N TRP A 205 -5.93 16.49 3.73
CA TRP A 205 -6.96 15.46 3.74
C TRP A 205 -7.46 15.14 5.14
N GLY A 206 -6.60 15.17 6.15
CA GLY A 206 -7.01 15.04 7.56
C GLY A 206 -8.03 16.12 7.93
N TYR A 207 -7.67 17.39 7.73
CA TYR A 207 -8.55 18.51 8.02
C TYR A 207 -9.85 18.50 7.20
N LEU A 208 -9.75 18.20 5.91
CA LEU A 208 -10.92 18.14 5.03
C LEU A 208 -11.86 17.00 5.43
N SER A 209 -11.32 15.83 5.79
CA SER A 209 -12.10 14.68 6.24
C SER A 209 -12.79 14.93 7.57
N ASP A 210 -12.16 15.68 8.47
CA ASP A 210 -12.78 16.06 9.74
C ASP A 210 -13.97 16.99 9.52
N LYS A 211 -13.87 17.95 8.59
CA LYS A 211 -14.94 18.91 8.29
C LYS A 211 -16.05 18.36 7.40
N GLN A 212 -15.70 17.75 6.27
CA GLN A 212 -16.64 17.38 5.21
C GLN A 212 -17.00 15.90 5.20
N GLY A 213 -16.39 15.09 6.08
CA GLY A 213 -16.61 13.64 6.11
C GLY A 213 -15.63 12.85 5.24
N PHE A 214 -15.43 11.58 5.58
CA PHE A 214 -14.51 10.72 4.83
C PHE A 214 -15.05 10.36 3.44
N ARG A 215 -16.37 10.32 3.23
CA ARG A 215 -16.97 10.00 1.92
C ARG A 215 -16.59 11.05 0.86
N SER A 216 -16.76 12.34 1.17
CA SER A 216 -16.41 13.43 0.26
C SER A 216 -14.92 13.41 -0.08
N THR A 217 -14.05 13.21 0.92
CA THR A 217 -12.62 13.00 0.70
C THR A 217 -12.33 11.85 -0.26
N PHE A 218 -13.05 10.72 -0.16
CA PHE A 218 -12.86 9.60 -1.08
C PHE A 218 -13.26 9.95 -2.51
N VAL A 219 -14.40 10.62 -2.71
CA VAL A 219 -14.87 11.08 -4.03
C VAL A 219 -13.84 12.00 -4.67
N ILE A 220 -13.37 13.02 -3.95
CA ILE A 220 -12.40 13.99 -4.47
C ILE A 220 -11.07 13.28 -4.78
N SER A 221 -10.63 12.37 -3.92
CA SER A 221 -9.40 11.60 -4.14
C SER A 221 -9.46 10.75 -5.41
N LEU A 222 -10.60 10.07 -5.66
CA LEU A 222 -10.80 9.31 -6.89
C LEU A 222 -10.77 10.21 -8.12
N ALA A 223 -11.46 11.37 -8.06
CA ALA A 223 -11.47 12.32 -9.16
C ALA A 223 -10.07 12.87 -9.47
N ILE A 224 -9.31 13.27 -8.44
CA ILE A 224 -7.92 13.73 -8.59
C ILE A 224 -7.05 12.63 -9.18
N ASN A 225 -7.23 11.37 -8.78
CA ASN A 225 -6.45 10.28 -9.35
C ASN A 225 -6.75 10.07 -10.84
N ILE A 226 -8.03 10.07 -11.23
CA ILE A 226 -8.44 9.92 -12.63
C ILE A 226 -7.81 11.04 -13.48
N VAL A 227 -7.88 12.29 -13.00
CA VAL A 227 -7.24 13.44 -13.65
C VAL A 227 -5.71 13.26 -13.68
N GLY A 228 -5.10 12.77 -12.61
CA GLY A 228 -3.66 12.51 -12.54
C GLY A 228 -3.19 11.45 -13.54
N VAL A 229 -3.93 10.35 -13.68
CA VAL A 229 -3.61 9.30 -14.67
C VAL A 229 -3.85 9.80 -16.10
N ALA A 230 -4.94 10.54 -16.34
CA ALA A 230 -5.19 11.15 -17.65
C ALA A 230 -4.10 12.17 -18.02
N ALA A 231 -3.69 13.03 -17.08
CA ALA A 231 -2.59 13.97 -17.26
C ALA A 231 -1.24 13.27 -17.51
N LEU A 232 -1.02 12.12 -16.87
CA LEU A 232 0.16 11.29 -17.11
C LEU A 232 0.21 10.79 -18.56
N MET A 233 -0.92 10.36 -19.12
CA MET A 233 -0.99 9.90 -20.51
C MET A 233 -0.68 11.01 -21.52
N MET A 234 -1.07 12.25 -21.22
CA MET A 234 -0.84 13.43 -22.07
C MET A 234 0.52 14.09 -21.86
N SER A 235 1.33 13.61 -20.92
CA SER A 235 2.60 14.23 -20.55
C SER A 235 3.71 13.91 -21.56
N GLN A 236 4.51 14.92 -21.89
CA GLN A 236 5.63 14.80 -22.84
C GLN A 236 6.96 15.30 -22.26
N SER A 237 6.95 15.88 -21.05
CA SER A 237 8.12 16.43 -20.37
C SER A 237 8.22 15.93 -18.93
N VAL A 238 9.43 15.97 -18.37
CA VAL A 238 9.68 15.59 -16.95
C VAL A 238 8.78 16.41 -16.02
N MET A 239 8.60 17.70 -16.29
CA MET A 239 7.77 18.58 -15.44
C MET A 239 6.29 18.20 -15.50
N THR A 240 5.75 17.90 -16.70
CA THR A 240 4.35 17.46 -16.83
C THR A 240 4.12 16.10 -16.16
N PHE A 241 5.09 15.18 -16.27
CA PHE A 241 5.04 13.92 -15.52
C PHE A 241 5.12 14.16 -14.01
N ALA A 242 5.98 15.07 -13.54
CA ALA A 242 6.08 15.40 -12.12
C ALA A 242 4.75 15.93 -11.55
N MET A 243 4.05 16.80 -12.30
CA MET A 243 2.71 17.27 -11.92
C MET A 243 1.69 16.13 -11.88
N ALA A 244 1.71 15.22 -12.87
CA ALA A 244 0.82 14.07 -12.88
C ALA A 244 1.08 13.14 -11.68
N PHE A 245 2.35 12.84 -11.39
CA PHE A 245 2.76 12.05 -10.22
C PHE A 245 2.38 12.74 -8.91
N PHE A 246 2.46 14.07 -8.84
CA PHE A 246 1.99 14.85 -7.71
C PHE A 246 0.48 14.66 -7.48
N LEU A 247 -0.34 14.76 -8.53
CA LEU A 247 -1.79 14.52 -8.43
C LEU A 247 -2.11 13.09 -8.00
N ILE A 248 -1.44 12.10 -8.57
CA ILE A 248 -1.63 10.68 -8.22
C ILE A 248 -1.24 10.44 -6.75
N GLY A 249 -0.11 11.00 -6.30
CA GLY A 249 0.34 10.91 -4.90
C GLY A 249 -0.63 11.61 -3.93
N ALA A 250 -1.12 12.79 -4.29
CA ALA A 250 -2.14 13.50 -3.53
C ALA A 250 -3.42 12.68 -3.37
N ALA A 251 -3.89 12.08 -4.47
CA ALA A 251 -5.05 11.20 -4.45
C ALA A 251 -4.83 9.92 -3.63
N GLN A 252 -3.63 9.34 -3.68
CA GLN A 252 -3.30 8.15 -2.90
C GLN A 252 -3.43 8.43 -1.39
N SER A 253 -2.93 9.57 -0.94
CA SER A 253 -3.01 10.00 0.46
C SER A 253 -4.46 10.13 0.94
N GLY A 254 -5.29 10.82 0.15
CA GLY A 254 -6.70 11.01 0.46
C GLY A 254 -7.51 9.72 0.42
N TYR A 255 -7.20 8.82 -0.52
CA TYR A 255 -7.75 7.47 -0.56
C TYR A 255 -7.46 6.70 0.74
N LEU A 256 -6.19 6.62 1.14
CA LEU A 256 -5.77 5.90 2.35
C LEU A 256 -6.39 6.47 3.62
N MET A 257 -6.44 7.81 3.72
CA MET A 257 -7.06 8.53 4.85
C MET A 257 -8.56 8.22 4.93
N SER A 258 -9.27 8.24 3.80
CA SER A 258 -10.70 7.99 3.80
C SER A 258 -11.03 6.53 4.09
N THR A 259 -10.45 5.58 3.35
CA THR A 259 -10.87 4.17 3.42
C THR A 259 -10.58 3.52 4.77
N SER A 260 -9.52 3.96 5.45
CA SER A 260 -9.16 3.46 6.78
C SER A 260 -10.14 3.94 7.85
N ASN A 261 -10.65 5.17 7.73
CA ASN A 261 -11.48 5.80 8.76
C ASN A 261 -12.98 5.64 8.51
N ILE A 262 -13.44 5.67 7.26
CA ILE A 262 -14.86 5.53 6.93
C ILE A 262 -15.42 4.17 7.38
N VAL A 263 -14.59 3.11 7.37
CA VAL A 263 -14.96 1.78 7.90
C VAL A 263 -15.27 1.83 9.40
N LEU A 264 -14.65 2.74 10.15
CA LEU A 264 -14.91 2.93 11.58
C LEU A 264 -16.26 3.63 11.83
N GLU A 265 -16.79 4.36 10.83
CA GLU A 265 -18.08 5.05 10.93
C GLU A 265 -19.27 4.15 10.58
N TYR A 266 -19.04 3.03 9.89
CA TYR A 266 -20.09 2.06 9.57
C TYR A 266 -20.26 1.01 10.68
N GLY A 267 -21.48 0.88 11.22
CA GLY A 267 -21.90 -0.24 12.07
C GLY A 267 -21.74 -0.06 13.58
N HIS A 268 -22.07 -1.11 14.33
CA HIS A 268 -21.88 -1.15 15.77
C HIS A 268 -20.41 -1.38 16.13
N ARG A 269 -19.94 -0.76 17.23
CA ARG A 269 -18.53 -0.80 17.69
C ARG A 269 -17.96 -2.22 17.86
N HIS A 270 -18.83 -3.22 18.05
CA HIS A 270 -18.44 -4.62 18.21
C HIS A 270 -17.98 -5.28 16.89
N ASP A 271 -18.49 -4.83 15.74
CA ASP A 271 -18.25 -5.47 14.43
C ASP A 271 -17.17 -4.78 13.60
N VAL A 272 -16.69 -3.62 14.05
CA VAL A 272 -15.62 -2.84 13.40
C VAL A 272 -14.39 -3.70 13.06
N PRO A 273 -13.86 -4.57 13.95
CA PRO A 273 -12.72 -5.43 13.60
C PRO A 273 -13.00 -6.40 12.45
N MET A 274 -14.24 -6.92 12.37
CA MET A 274 -14.64 -7.83 11.31
C MET A 274 -14.72 -7.08 9.97
N ARG A 275 -15.39 -5.92 9.96
CA ARG A 275 -15.53 -5.07 8.76
C ARG A 275 -14.18 -4.59 8.23
N MET A 276 -13.26 -4.23 9.12
CA MET A 276 -11.89 -3.88 8.75
C MET A 276 -11.14 -5.07 8.14
N ALA A 277 -11.18 -6.25 8.79
CA ALA A 277 -10.52 -7.45 8.27
C ALA A 277 -11.05 -7.81 6.88
N LEU A 278 -12.36 -7.69 6.69
CA LEU A 278 -13.04 -7.96 5.43
C LEU A 278 -12.63 -7.00 4.32
N SER A 279 -12.71 -5.71 4.60
CA SER A 279 -12.37 -4.66 3.62
C SER A 279 -10.89 -4.74 3.24
N ASN A 280 -10.01 -5.01 4.21
CA ASN A 280 -8.58 -5.17 3.96
C ASN A 280 -8.26 -6.47 3.21
N THR A 281 -9.03 -7.54 3.39
CA THR A 281 -8.86 -8.80 2.64
C THR A 281 -9.26 -8.62 1.18
N ALA A 282 -10.42 -7.98 0.94
CA ALA A 282 -10.85 -7.64 -0.43
C ALA A 282 -9.86 -6.71 -1.11
N GLU A 283 -9.41 -5.66 -0.42
CA GLU A 283 -8.36 -4.75 -0.91
C GLU A 283 -7.05 -5.49 -1.20
N GLY A 284 -6.63 -6.39 -0.32
CA GLY A 284 -5.41 -7.19 -0.48
C GLY A 284 -5.49 -8.13 -1.69
N ALA A 285 -6.63 -8.79 -1.90
CA ALA A 285 -6.86 -9.66 -3.05
C ALA A 285 -6.82 -8.84 -4.37
N MET A 286 -7.54 -7.73 -4.42
CA MET A 286 -7.50 -6.83 -5.57
C MET A 286 -6.11 -6.24 -5.79
N GLY A 287 -5.41 -5.85 -4.72
CA GLY A 287 -4.05 -5.30 -4.79
C GLY A 287 -3.00 -6.31 -5.24
N ALA A 288 -3.26 -7.62 -5.13
CA ALA A 288 -2.41 -8.67 -5.68
C ALA A 288 -2.75 -8.99 -7.14
N LEU A 289 -4.03 -9.00 -7.50
CA LEU A 289 -4.50 -9.32 -8.85
C LEU A 289 -4.34 -8.15 -9.83
N ALA A 290 -4.56 -6.92 -9.38
CA ALA A 290 -4.56 -5.72 -10.24
C ALA A 290 -3.23 -5.51 -10.98
N PRO A 291 -2.04 -5.60 -10.33
CA PRO A 291 -0.77 -5.49 -11.04
C PRO A 291 -0.56 -6.60 -12.07
N LEU A 292 -1.05 -7.82 -11.83
CA LEU A 292 -0.95 -8.94 -12.78
C LEU A 292 -1.82 -8.70 -14.00
N MET A 293 -3.04 -8.19 -13.79
CA MET A 293 -3.92 -7.76 -14.89
C MET A 293 -3.28 -6.63 -15.68
N GLY A 294 -2.68 -5.65 -14.99
CA GLY A 294 -1.94 -4.55 -15.62
C GLY A 294 -0.77 -5.04 -16.45
N ALA A 295 0.03 -5.97 -15.91
CA ALA A 295 1.13 -6.59 -16.66
C ALA A 295 0.63 -7.29 -17.93
N GLY A 296 -0.46 -8.06 -17.83
CA GLY A 296 -1.10 -8.69 -18.99
C GLY A 296 -1.57 -7.66 -20.02
N LEU A 297 -2.19 -6.56 -19.59
CA LEU A 297 -2.61 -5.50 -20.52
C LEU A 297 -1.41 -4.83 -21.21
N VAL A 298 -0.35 -4.53 -20.47
CA VAL A 298 0.87 -3.91 -21.01
C VAL A 298 1.54 -4.81 -22.06
N VAL A 299 1.68 -6.10 -21.76
CA VAL A 299 2.40 -7.04 -22.65
C VAL A 299 1.64 -7.24 -23.97
N TRP A 300 0.31 -7.25 -23.96
CA TRP A 300 -0.50 -7.60 -25.14
C TRP A 300 -1.02 -6.39 -25.91
N LEU A 301 -1.31 -5.28 -25.21
CA LEU A 301 -2.00 -4.11 -25.75
C LEU A 301 -1.25 -2.79 -25.50
N GLY A 302 -0.09 -2.82 -24.82
CA GLY A 302 0.71 -1.65 -24.50
C GLY A 302 0.29 -0.91 -23.22
N TYR A 303 1.05 0.14 -22.88
CA TYR A 303 0.85 0.92 -21.65
C TYR A 303 -0.53 1.56 -21.56
N ASP A 304 -1.03 2.08 -22.67
CA ASP A 304 -2.30 2.82 -22.73
C ASP A 304 -3.49 1.95 -22.28
N ALA A 305 -3.52 0.68 -22.68
CA ALA A 305 -4.60 -0.24 -22.28
C ALA A 305 -4.68 -0.44 -20.77
N SER A 306 -3.52 -0.53 -20.09
CA SER A 306 -3.44 -0.63 -18.64
C SER A 306 -3.94 0.66 -17.95
N PHE A 307 -3.64 1.82 -18.52
CA PHE A 307 -4.06 3.10 -17.98
C PHE A 307 -5.54 3.39 -18.23
N TYR A 308 -6.08 3.01 -19.38
CA TYR A 308 -7.52 3.06 -19.62
C TYR A 308 -8.27 2.13 -18.67
N ALA A 309 -7.79 0.90 -18.43
CA ALA A 309 -8.39 0.01 -17.45
C ALA A 309 -8.36 0.61 -16.02
N THR A 310 -7.27 1.29 -15.66
CA THR A 310 -7.12 2.05 -14.42
C THR A 310 -8.20 3.15 -14.33
N ILE A 311 -8.34 3.99 -15.36
CA ILE A 311 -9.33 5.07 -15.39
C ILE A 311 -10.76 4.52 -15.32
N VAL A 312 -11.09 3.49 -16.12
CA VAL A 312 -12.44 2.90 -16.18
C VAL A 312 -12.85 2.30 -14.83
N THR A 313 -11.96 1.56 -14.18
CA THR A 313 -12.24 0.97 -12.87
C THR A 313 -12.42 2.04 -11.79
N MET A 314 -11.63 3.12 -11.85
CA MET A 314 -11.77 4.25 -10.93
C MET A 314 -13.02 5.09 -11.18
N LEU A 315 -13.42 5.27 -12.44
CA LEU A 315 -14.70 5.90 -12.80
C LEU A 315 -15.88 5.06 -12.32
N ALA A 316 -15.81 3.74 -12.48
CA ALA A 316 -16.82 2.84 -11.92
C ALA A 316 -16.89 2.96 -10.39
N ALA A 317 -15.74 3.01 -9.71
CA ALA A 317 -15.68 3.25 -8.26
C ALA A 317 -16.33 4.59 -7.88
N LEU A 318 -16.03 5.66 -8.62
CA LEU A 318 -16.56 7.00 -8.41
C LEU A 318 -18.08 7.02 -8.57
N VAL A 319 -18.62 6.42 -9.64
CA VAL A 319 -20.07 6.33 -9.88
C VAL A 319 -20.77 5.57 -8.75
N VAL A 320 -20.23 4.42 -8.33
CA VAL A 320 -20.78 3.65 -7.21
C VAL A 320 -20.74 4.46 -5.91
N LEU A 321 -19.65 5.17 -5.64
CA LEU A 321 -19.47 5.97 -4.43
C LEU A 321 -20.42 7.18 -4.38
N VAL A 322 -20.64 7.85 -5.52
CA VAL A 322 -21.51 9.03 -5.59
C VAL A 322 -22.99 8.63 -5.54
N TRP A 323 -23.37 7.52 -6.19
CA TRP A 323 -24.79 7.15 -6.31
C TRP A 323 -25.30 6.13 -5.29
N LYS A 324 -24.44 5.26 -4.76
CA LYS A 324 -24.89 4.14 -3.91
C LYS A 324 -24.38 4.20 -2.48
N VAL A 325 -23.28 4.90 -2.22
CA VAL A 325 -22.74 5.03 -0.87
C VAL A 325 -23.34 6.27 -0.23
N GLU A 326 -24.19 6.09 0.78
CA GLU A 326 -24.71 7.21 1.58
C GLU A 326 -23.71 7.61 2.67
N GLU A 327 -23.64 8.91 2.96
CA GLU A 327 -22.73 9.46 3.95
C GLU A 327 -23.16 9.09 5.39
N PRO A 328 -22.33 8.35 6.15
CA PRO A 328 -22.67 7.90 7.51
C PRO A 328 -22.94 9.07 8.47
N ARG A 329 -22.20 10.17 8.30
CA ARG A 329 -22.33 11.37 9.15
C ARG A 329 -23.67 12.07 8.95
N ARG A 330 -24.15 12.21 7.70
CA ARG A 330 -25.50 12.74 7.43
C ARG A 330 -26.58 11.86 8.04
N LYS A 331 -26.45 10.53 7.97
CA LYS A 331 -27.38 9.63 8.68
C LYS A 331 -27.37 9.83 10.19
N ARG A 332 -26.20 10.08 10.79
CA ARG A 332 -26.09 10.29 12.23
C ARG A 332 -26.62 11.66 12.67
N LEU A 333 -26.37 12.72 11.89
CA LEU A 333 -26.90 14.07 12.13
C LEU A 333 -28.42 14.13 11.92
N ALA A 334 -28.93 13.50 10.85
CA ALA A 334 -30.35 13.35 10.62
C ALA A 334 -31.05 12.55 11.73
N LYS A 335 -30.43 11.47 12.24
CA LYS A 335 -30.94 10.72 13.41
C LYS A 335 -30.91 11.50 14.71
N LEU A 336 -30.04 12.50 14.84
CA LEU A 336 -29.94 13.38 16.00
C LEU A 336 -30.81 14.64 15.87
N GLY A 337 -31.53 14.82 14.76
CA GLY A 337 -32.37 16.00 14.52
C GLY A 337 -31.58 17.31 14.37
N LEU A 338 -30.28 17.23 14.05
CA LEU A 338 -29.39 18.40 13.96
C LEU A 338 -29.21 18.92 12.52
N ASP A 339 -29.83 18.29 11.53
CA ASP A 339 -29.94 18.83 10.17
C ASP A 339 -31.04 19.90 10.13
N GLY A 340 -30.74 21.07 10.70
CA GLY A 340 -31.70 22.16 10.76
C GLY A 340 -31.17 23.42 11.45
N LYS A 341 -30.21 24.10 10.82
CA LYS A 341 -30.21 25.56 10.60
C LYS A 341 -29.02 25.98 9.74
#